data_AF-A0A5K1E018-F1
#
_entry.id   AF-A0A5K1E018-F1
#
_cell.length_a   1.000
_cell.length_b   1.000
_cell.length_c   1.000
_cell.angle_alpha   90.00
_cell.angle_beta   90.00
_cell.angle_gamma   90.00
#
_symmetry.space_group_name_H-M   'P 1'
#
loop_
_entity.id
_entity.type
_entity.pdbx_description
1 polymer ?
#
loop_
_entity_poly.entity_id
_entity_poly.type
_entity_poly.pdbx_seq_one_letter_code
_entity_poly.pdbx_strand_id
1 'polypeptide(L)'
;VVIEFPYVFVQTLIYGSVYYAMASFAWTAAKFIWYIFFMYFTLLYFTFYGMMTTAVTPNHNVAAIIAAPFYMLWNLFSGFMIPYK
;
A
#
# COMPACT_ATOMS: atom_id res chain seq x y z
N VAL A 1 5.02 1.49 15.28
CA VAL A 1 3.73 0.79 15.32
C VAL A 1 2.56 1.69 15.72
N VAL A 2 2.34 2.07 17.00
CA VAL A 2 1.10 2.80 17.38
C VAL A 2 0.96 4.17 16.69
N ILE A 3 2.08 4.88 16.50
CA ILE A 3 2.10 6.18 15.81
C ILE A 3 1.85 6.09 14.30
N GLU A 4 2.00 4.91 13.71
CA GLU A 4 1.84 4.75 12.26
C GLU A 4 0.40 4.60 11.83
N PHE A 5 -0.48 4.10 12.70
CA PHE A 5 -1.91 4.03 12.41
C PHE A 5 -2.51 5.41 12.04
N PRO A 6 -2.39 6.47 12.88
CA PRO A 6 -2.95 7.77 12.53
C PRO A 6 -2.21 8.40 11.35
N TYR A 7 -0.89 8.20 11.23
CA TYR A 7 -0.10 8.77 10.14
C TYR A 7 -0.50 8.19 8.78
N VAL A 8 -0.53 6.85 8.67
CA VAL A 8 -0.92 6.14 7.44
C VAL A 8 -2.39 6.41 7.12
N PHE A 9 -3.24 6.61 8.13
CA PHE A 9 -4.65 6.96 7.93
C PHE A 9 -4.81 8.32 7.27
N VAL A 10 -4.13 9.36 7.80
CA VAL A 10 -4.13 10.70 7.20
C VAL A 10 -3.51 10.68 5.81
N GLN A 11 -2.40 9.96 5.62
CA GLN A 11 -1.75 9.81 4.32
C GLN A 11 -2.71 9.16 3.30
N THR A 12 -3.42 8.11 3.70
CA THR A 12 -4.39 7.43 2.83
C THR A 12 -5.57 8.33 2.48
N LEU A 13 -6.06 9.12 3.42
CA LEU A 13 -7.14 10.07 3.14
C LEU A 13 -6.72 11.11 2.10
N ILE A 14 -5.54 11.70 2.24
CA ILE A 14 -5.04 12.72 1.31
C ILE A 14 -4.80 12.09 -0.07
N TYR A 15 -3.97 11.04 -0.12
CA TYR A 15 -3.60 10.38 -1.37
C TYR A 15 -4.81 9.75 -2.07
N GLY A 16 -5.62 8.99 -1.32
CA GLY A 16 -6.77 8.28 -1.84
C GLY A 16 -7.85 9.22 -2.36
N SER A 17 -8.11 10.33 -1.68
CA SER A 17 -9.10 11.32 -2.16
C SER A 17 -8.69 11.97 -3.47
N VAL A 18 -7.42 12.36 -3.60
CA VAL A 18 -6.89 12.97 -4.83
C VAL A 18 -6.91 11.97 -5.97
N TYR A 19 -6.42 10.74 -5.75
CA TYR A 19 -6.38 9.73 -6.78
C TYR A 19 -7.79 9.31 -7.25
N TYR A 20 -8.72 9.15 -6.31
CA TYR A 20 -10.11 8.79 -6.63
C TYR A 20 -10.78 9.84 -7.52
N ALA A 21 -10.51 11.13 -7.27
CA ALA A 21 -10.98 12.22 -8.09
C ALA A 21 -10.36 12.21 -9.50
N MET A 22 -9.05 11.95 -9.61
CA MET A 22 -8.34 11.90 -10.90
C MET A 22 -8.75 10.70 -11.76
N ALA A 23 -8.99 9.55 -11.15
CA ALA A 23 -9.38 8.32 -11.84
C ALA A 23 -10.83 8.35 -12.37
N SER A 24 -11.59 9.41 -12.12
CA SER A 24 -12.98 9.59 -12.58
C SER A 24 -13.90 8.43 -12.18
N PHE A 25 -13.70 7.86 -10.99
CA PHE A 25 -14.58 6.82 -10.48
C PHE A 25 -15.99 7.35 -10.17
N ALA A 26 -16.97 6.44 -10.15
CA ALA A 26 -18.34 6.79 -9.80
C ALA A 26 -18.44 7.25 -8.34
N TRP A 27 -18.69 8.54 -8.12
CA TRP A 27 -18.83 9.17 -6.81
C TRP A 27 -20.05 8.61 -6.06
N THR A 28 -19.82 7.57 -5.27
CA THR A 28 -20.78 7.03 -4.30
C THR A 28 -20.06 6.86 -2.98
N ALA A 29 -20.61 7.39 -1.90
CA ALA A 29 -19.97 7.35 -0.58
C ALA A 29 -19.55 5.93 -0.17
N ALA A 30 -20.38 4.92 -0.46
CA ALA A 30 -20.05 3.51 -0.22
C ALA A 30 -18.79 3.05 -0.98
N LYS A 31 -18.67 3.37 -2.28
CA LYS A 31 -17.51 2.99 -3.10
C LYS A 31 -16.25 3.74 -2.68
N PHE A 32 -16.39 5.00 -2.31
CA PHE A 32 -15.29 5.81 -1.80
C PHE A 32 -14.76 5.27 -0.46
N ILE A 33 -15.65 4.95 0.49
CA ILE A 33 -15.26 4.36 1.78
C ILE A 33 -14.58 3.00 1.58
N TRP A 34 -15.13 2.15 0.72
CA TRP A 34 -14.49 0.87 0.37
C TRP A 34 -13.11 1.06 -0.25
N TYR A 35 -12.96 2.01 -1.17
CA TYR A 35 -11.68 2.32 -1.77
C TYR A 35 -10.65 2.79 -0.72
N ILE A 36 -11.02 3.73 0.15
CA ILE A 36 -10.15 4.21 1.24
C ILE A 36 -9.80 3.08 2.21
N PHE A 37 -10.75 2.20 2.54
CA PHE A 37 -10.51 1.04 3.40
C PHE A 37 -9.44 0.12 2.79
N PHE A 38 -9.62 -0.33 1.53
CA PHE A 38 -8.64 -1.18 0.88
C PHE A 38 -7.26 -0.52 0.78
N MET A 39 -7.22 0.75 0.36
CA MET A 39 -5.96 1.51 0.24
C MET A 39 -5.25 1.67 1.59
N TYR A 40 -5.98 1.90 2.68
CA TYR A 40 -5.41 2.06 4.01
C TYR A 40 -4.72 0.77 4.47
N PHE A 41 -5.39 -0.38 4.34
CA PHE A 41 -4.81 -1.67 4.72
C PHE A 41 -3.61 -2.04 3.86
N THR A 42 -3.66 -1.76 2.55
CA THR A 42 -2.53 -1.99 1.65
C THR A 42 -1.32 -1.15 2.04
N LEU A 43 -1.50 0.15 2.28
CA LEU A 43 -0.41 1.04 2.71
C LEU A 43 0.18 0.61 4.05
N LEU A 44 -0.67 0.27 5.01
CA LEU A 44 -0.26 -0.17 6.34
C LEU A 44 0.54 -1.49 6.29
N TYR A 45 0.13 -2.43 5.44
CA TYR A 45 0.89 -3.65 5.18
C TYR A 45 2.28 -3.35 4.61
N PHE A 46 2.38 -2.45 3.61
CA PHE A 46 3.66 -2.04 3.04
C PHE A 46 4.55 -1.33 4.06
N THR A 47 4.00 -0.47 4.92
CA THR A 47 4.77 0.22 5.96
C THR A 47 5.33 -0.77 6.99
N PHE A 48 4.52 -1.72 7.45
CA PHE A 48 4.96 -2.74 8.41
C PHE A 48 6.00 -3.69 7.82
N TYR A 49 5.84 -4.08 6.55
CA TYR A 49 6.83 -4.86 5.84
C TYR A 49 8.15 -4.10 5.66
N GLY A 50 8.09 -2.81 5.30
CA GLY A 50 9.27 -1.93 5.22
C GLY A 50 10.02 -1.85 6.54
N MET A 51 9.31 -1.63 7.66
CA MET A 51 9.96 -1.64 8.98
C MET A 51 10.60 -2.98 9.32
N MET A 52 9.90 -4.10 9.07
CA MET A 52 10.43 -5.44 9.36
C MET A 52 11.72 -5.70 8.58
N THR A 53 11.73 -5.39 7.28
CA THR A 53 12.93 -5.55 6.44
C THR A 53 14.09 -4.67 6.88
N THR A 54 13.84 -3.43 7.33
CA THR A 54 14.90 -2.57 7.90
C THR A 54 15.40 -3.04 9.25
N ALA A 55 14.57 -3.68 10.08
CA ALA A 55 14.99 -4.18 11.38
C ALA A 55 15.81 -5.48 11.29
N VAL A 56 15.55 -6.31 10.27
CA VAL A 56 16.24 -7.59 10.05
C VAL A 56 17.59 -7.41 9.37
N THR A 57 17.81 -6.29 8.68
CA THR A 57 19.03 -6.06 7.90
C THR A 57 19.96 -5.06 8.60
N PRO A 58 21.29 -5.26 8.54
CA PRO A 58 22.25 -4.37 9.18
C PRO A 58 22.43 -3.03 8.46
N ASN A 59 21.87 -2.85 7.26
CA ASN A 59 22.03 -1.65 6.45
C ASN A 59 20.77 -1.34 5.61
N HIS A 60 20.33 -0.08 5.64
CA HIS A 60 19.16 0.42 4.90
C HIS A 60 19.24 0.16 3.39
N ASN A 61 20.44 0.21 2.78
CA ASN A 61 20.60 -0.09 1.36
C ASN A 61 20.29 -1.56 1.04
N VAL A 62 20.65 -2.48 1.94
CA VAL A 62 20.38 -3.91 1.79
C VAL A 62 18.89 -4.20 2.03
N ALA A 63 18.24 -3.48 2.95
CA ALA A 63 16.80 -3.56 3.17
C ALA A 63 15.98 -3.28 1.90
N ALA A 64 16.34 -2.21 1.18
CA ALA A 64 15.65 -1.81 -0.05
C ALA A 64 15.81 -2.87 -1.17
N ILE A 65 17.00 -3.46 -1.29
CA ILE A 65 17.28 -4.52 -2.27
C ILE A 65 16.46 -5.78 -1.98
N ILE A 66 16.26 -6.13 -0.72
CA ILE A 66 15.50 -7.32 -0.32
C ILE A 66 13.98 -7.11 -0.46
N ALA A 67 13.49 -5.89 -0.21
CA ALA A 67 12.07 -5.58 -0.35
C ALA A 67 11.61 -5.53 -1.84
N ALA A 68 12.48 -5.12 -2.75
CA ALA A 68 12.18 -4.97 -4.18
C ALA A 68 11.63 -6.25 -4.86
N PRO A 69 12.25 -7.44 -4.75
CA PRO A 69 11.72 -8.66 -5.36
C PRO A 69 10.38 -9.09 -4.75
N PHE A 70 10.14 -8.79 -3.46
CA PHE A 70 8.87 -9.11 -2.80
C PHE A 70 7.72 -8.25 -3.33
N TYR A 71 7.96 -6.96 -3.54
CA TYR A 71 6.99 -6.06 -4.19
C TYR A 71 6.74 -6.42 -5.65
N MET A 72 7.76 -6.91 -6.35
CA MET A 72 7.65 -7.34 -7.73
C MET A 72 6.82 -8.63 -7.85
N LEU A 73 7.03 -9.61 -6.97
CA LEU A 73 6.21 -10.83 -6.87
C LEU A 73 4.74 -10.51 -6.56
N TRP A 74 4.49 -9.62 -5.59
CA TRP A 74 3.14 -9.17 -5.27
C TRP A 74 2.43 -8.56 -6.48
N ASN A 75 3.12 -7.71 -7.25
CA ASN A 75 2.54 -7.13 -8.46
C ASN A 75 2.28 -8.18 -9.54
N LEU A 76 3.17 -9.16 -9.72
CA LEU A 76 3.06 -10.19 -10.74
C LEU A 76 1.84 -11.12 -10.51
N PHE A 77 1.61 -11.49 -9.25
CA PHE A 77 0.50 -12.37 -8.84
C PHE A 77 -0.76 -11.62 -8.39
N SER A 78 -0.83 -10.29 -8.60
CA SER A 78 -2.02 -9.50 -8.24
C SER A 78 -3.22 -9.72 -9.17
N GLY A 79 -3.10 -10.58 -10.19
CA GLY A 79 -4.14 -10.88 -11.16
C GLY A 79 -4.25 -9.87 -12.31
N PHE A 80 -3.50 -8.76 -12.27
CA PHE A 80 -3.44 -7.77 -13.35
C PHE A 80 -2.46 -8.17 -14.47
N MET A 81 -1.22 -8.53 -14.11
CA MET A 81 -0.19 -8.94 -15.09
C MET A 81 -0.34 -10.39 -15.55
N ILE A 82 -0.65 -11.30 -14.61
CA ILE A 82 -0.95 -12.69 -14.93
C ILE A 82 -2.43 -12.92 -14.61
N PRO A 83 -3.31 -13.01 -15.62
CA PRO A 83 -4.71 -13.31 -15.39
C PRO A 83 -4.84 -14.74 -14.82
N TYR A 84 -5.50 -14.87 -13.66
CA TYR A 84 -5.90 -16.17 -13.14
C TYR A 84 -6.98 -16.75 -14.05
N LYS A 85 -6.78 -17.99 -14.52
CA LYS A 85 -7.83 -18.77 -15.20
C LYS A 85 -8.87 -19.24 -14.20
#